data_AF-A0A1I7JLW0-F1
#
_entry.id   AF-A0A1I7JLW0-F1
#
_cell.length_a   1.000
_cell.length_b   1.000
_cell.length_c   1.000
_cell.angle_alpha   90.00
_cell.angle_beta   90.00
_cell.angle_gamma   90.00
#
_symmetry.space_group_name_H-M   'P 1'
#
loop_
_entity.id
_entity.type
_entity.pdbx_description
1 polymer ?
#
loop_
_entity_poly.entity_id
_entity_poly.type
_entity_poly.pdbx_seq_one_letter_code
_entity_poly.pdbx_strand_id
1 'polypeptide(L)'
;MENIVNTDIALSGTVYPGNIVFNIDEIKEQALAIKQMYETMVYSASSAKQRNTDMKSDRAKLNKAAKEVKEKLSEVKSAYMTPFSKFEAGIKEAVNTIGEATNILDKKIKEFEEAERAEKKAQITDYYDKSFIASGIDPNVKNVIFTIIYDPRWENVNATQKAYKEGIDDGLTRYESGVKALSSDIYKNYRDEAMEVFLQNLDLAAALEKVEALKKRDEEILRREKERLEAEAKRKAEAEIAEAKRRAEEAERKAKEAQEAAELKAKREFSRAEKAMEIKASNATPDLVDPIANISSKTKLAIHVIGGAIVGVYIDNNIQFDLTIFDEDVSEQRELAEFAKTTTNMKKIY
;
A
#
# COMPACT_ATOMS: atom_id res chain seq x y z
N MET A 1 -36.05 -15.33 40.18
CA MET A 1 -37.40 -15.69 39.71
C MET A 1 -37.32 -17.15 39.29
N GLU A 2 -38.05 -18.03 39.97
CA GLU A 2 -38.20 -19.42 39.51
C GLU A 2 -38.86 -19.44 38.14
N ASN A 3 -38.41 -20.31 37.26
CA ASN A 3 -39.03 -20.50 35.96
C ASN A 3 -40.38 -21.20 36.16
N ILE A 4 -41.48 -20.45 36.07
CA ILE A 4 -42.84 -20.91 36.43
C ILE A 4 -43.53 -21.63 35.26
N VAL A 5 -42.88 -21.75 34.10
CA VAL A 5 -43.53 -22.31 32.91
C VAL A 5 -43.40 -23.83 32.91
N ASN A 6 -44.51 -24.51 33.24
CA ASN A 6 -44.63 -25.95 33.02
C ASN A 6 -44.63 -26.24 31.50
N THR A 7 -43.61 -26.98 31.04
CA THR A 7 -43.41 -27.34 29.62
C THR A 7 -43.70 -28.82 29.34
N ASP A 8 -44.18 -29.58 30.34
CA ASP A 8 -44.49 -31.01 30.20
C ASP A 8 -45.84 -31.20 29.49
N ILE A 9 -45.82 -31.09 28.16
CA ILE A 9 -46.96 -31.42 27.31
C ILE A 9 -46.86 -32.90 26.93
N ALA A 10 -47.61 -33.76 27.63
CA ALA A 10 -47.69 -35.19 27.33
C ALA A 10 -48.91 -35.52 26.48
N LEU A 11 -48.70 -36.07 25.27
CA LEU A 11 -49.77 -36.62 24.46
C LEU A 11 -50.13 -38.03 24.96
N SER A 12 -51.38 -38.24 25.37
CA SER A 12 -51.92 -39.57 25.64
C SER A 12 -52.95 -39.96 24.58
N GLY A 13 -52.90 -41.21 24.12
CA GLY A 13 -53.82 -41.71 23.11
C GLY A 13 -53.96 -43.22 23.23
N THR A 14 -55.18 -43.73 23.04
CA THR A 14 -55.47 -45.17 22.98
C THR A 14 -56.14 -45.47 21.66
N VAL A 15 -55.59 -46.41 20.90
CA VAL A 15 -56.16 -46.87 19.63
C VAL A 15 -56.98 -48.14 19.91
N TYR A 16 -58.27 -48.08 19.63
CA TYR A 16 -59.10 -49.28 19.63
C TYR A 16 -59.08 -49.92 18.24
N PRO A 17 -58.91 -51.26 18.12
CA PRO A 17 -59.02 -51.95 16.84
C PRO A 17 -60.39 -51.67 16.21
N GLY A 18 -60.40 -51.05 15.03
CA GLY A 18 -61.66 -50.83 14.31
C GLY A 18 -62.16 -52.15 13.74
N ASN A 19 -63.35 -52.58 14.15
CA ASN A 19 -64.01 -53.76 13.58
C ASN A 19 -64.82 -53.34 12.34
N ILE A 20 -64.49 -53.88 11.17
CA ILE A 20 -65.27 -53.70 9.96
C ILE A 20 -66.15 -54.93 9.80
N VAL A 21 -67.47 -54.77 9.90
CA VAL A 21 -68.46 -55.83 9.66
C VAL A 21 -68.97 -55.71 8.23
N PHE A 22 -68.83 -56.77 7.45
CA PHE A 22 -69.19 -56.77 6.02
C PHE A 22 -69.49 -58.19 5.53
N ASN A 23 -70.38 -58.31 4.56
CA ASN A 23 -70.88 -59.58 4.03
C ASN A 23 -70.10 -60.05 2.78
N ILE A 24 -68.77 -59.99 2.81
CA ILE A 24 -67.95 -60.29 1.63
C ILE A 24 -68.13 -61.71 1.10
N ASP A 25 -68.37 -62.67 1.99
CA ASP A 25 -68.53 -64.06 1.59
C ASP A 25 -69.84 -64.25 0.82
N GLU A 26 -70.93 -63.62 1.25
CA GLU A 26 -72.18 -63.54 0.48
C GLU A 26 -71.98 -62.86 -0.88
N ILE A 27 -71.25 -61.75 -0.93
CA ILE A 27 -70.98 -61.03 -2.19
C ILE A 27 -70.12 -61.88 -3.14
N LYS A 28 -69.14 -62.62 -2.63
CA LYS A 28 -68.31 -63.55 -3.41
C LYS A 28 -69.14 -64.72 -3.94
N GLU A 29 -70.00 -65.30 -3.11
CA GLU A 29 -70.92 -66.37 -3.52
C GLU A 29 -71.88 -65.90 -4.61
N GLN A 30 -72.49 -64.72 -4.45
CA GLN A 30 -73.34 -64.11 -5.47
C GLN A 30 -72.56 -63.83 -6.77
N ALA A 31 -71.35 -63.29 -6.69
CA ALA A 31 -70.51 -63.05 -7.85
C ALA A 31 -70.14 -64.35 -8.57
N LEU A 32 -69.88 -65.43 -7.83
CA LEU A 32 -69.58 -66.74 -8.39
C LEU A 32 -70.81 -67.36 -9.06
N ALA A 33 -71.99 -67.24 -8.45
CA ALA A 33 -73.25 -67.71 -9.04
C ALA A 33 -73.59 -66.94 -10.33
N ILE A 34 -73.41 -65.61 -10.34
CA ILE A 34 -73.58 -64.77 -11.52
C ILE A 34 -72.60 -65.19 -12.62
N LYS A 35 -71.34 -65.47 -12.28
CA LYS A 35 -70.34 -65.95 -13.23
C LYS A 35 -70.76 -67.29 -13.86
N GLN A 36 -71.14 -68.28 -13.06
CA GLN A 36 -71.60 -69.61 -13.53
C GLN A 36 -72.86 -69.51 -14.39
N MET A 37 -73.79 -68.63 -14.03
CA MET A 37 -74.97 -68.33 -14.83
C MET A 37 -74.56 -67.85 -16.23
N TYR A 38 -73.68 -66.86 -16.33
CA TYR A 38 -73.25 -66.33 -17.63
C TYR A 38 -72.35 -67.29 -18.44
N GLU A 39 -71.63 -68.23 -17.80
CA GLU A 39 -70.87 -69.28 -18.48
C GLU A 39 -71.77 -70.29 -19.22
N THR A 40 -72.98 -70.52 -18.71
CA THR A 40 -73.94 -71.49 -19.27
C THR A 40 -75.09 -70.84 -20.05
N MET A 41 -75.18 -69.50 -20.03
CA MET A 41 -76.27 -68.75 -20.65
C MET A 41 -76.16 -68.71 -22.17
N VAL A 42 -77.21 -69.17 -22.85
CA VAL A 42 -77.35 -69.08 -24.31
C VAL A 42 -78.41 -68.04 -24.65
N TYR A 43 -78.00 -66.99 -25.37
CA TYR A 43 -78.91 -65.93 -25.83
C TYR A 43 -79.81 -66.45 -26.96
N SER A 44 -81.11 -66.62 -26.69
CA SER A 44 -82.07 -67.31 -27.56
C SER A 44 -82.75 -66.43 -28.63
N ALA A 45 -82.50 -65.12 -28.65
CA ALA A 45 -83.10 -64.22 -29.64
C ALA A 45 -82.68 -64.60 -31.07
N SER A 46 -83.61 -64.63 -32.03
CA SER A 46 -83.36 -65.04 -33.42
C SER A 46 -82.40 -64.09 -34.17
N SER A 47 -82.48 -62.78 -33.88
CA SER A 47 -81.63 -61.73 -34.46
C SER A 47 -80.28 -61.61 -33.73
N ALA A 48 -79.18 -61.65 -34.49
CA ALA A 48 -77.83 -61.38 -33.97
C ALA A 48 -77.70 -59.99 -33.33
N LYS A 49 -78.42 -58.99 -33.85
CA LYS A 49 -78.44 -57.63 -33.30
C LYS A 49 -79.07 -57.58 -31.91
N GLN A 50 -80.14 -58.35 -31.71
CA GLN A 50 -80.81 -58.43 -30.41
C GLN A 50 -79.91 -59.12 -29.38
N ARG A 51 -79.33 -60.28 -29.72
CA ARG A 51 -78.36 -60.99 -28.85
C ARG A 51 -77.21 -60.08 -28.41
N ASN A 52 -76.62 -59.32 -29.36
CA ASN A 52 -75.53 -58.38 -29.05
C ASN A 52 -75.99 -57.24 -28.12
N THR A 53 -77.21 -56.74 -28.29
CA THR A 53 -77.80 -55.70 -27.43
C THR A 53 -77.99 -56.22 -26.00
N ASP A 54 -78.52 -57.43 -25.86
CA ASP A 54 -78.75 -58.07 -24.56
C ASP A 54 -77.43 -58.32 -23.82
N MET A 55 -76.40 -58.83 -24.52
CA MET A 55 -75.05 -58.99 -23.98
C MET A 55 -74.43 -57.66 -23.51
N LYS A 56 -74.60 -56.58 -24.27
CA LYS A 56 -74.10 -55.24 -23.89
C LYS A 56 -74.82 -54.70 -22.65
N SER A 57 -76.13 -54.94 -22.56
CA SER A 57 -76.95 -54.56 -21.41
C SER A 57 -76.50 -55.29 -20.14
N ASP A 58 -76.29 -56.60 -20.22
CA ASP A 58 -75.81 -57.41 -19.10
C ASP A 58 -74.39 -57.02 -18.67
N ARG A 59 -73.48 -56.77 -19.63
CA ARG A 59 -72.15 -56.22 -19.33
C ARG A 59 -72.24 -54.88 -18.58
N ALA A 60 -73.18 -54.02 -18.95
CA ALA A 60 -73.38 -52.75 -18.26
C ALA A 60 -73.86 -52.96 -16.81
N LYS A 61 -74.77 -53.92 -16.57
CA LYS A 61 -75.22 -54.30 -15.22
C LYS A 61 -74.08 -54.84 -14.37
N LEU A 62 -73.26 -55.75 -14.92
CA LEU A 62 -72.07 -56.30 -14.24
C LEU A 62 -71.06 -55.21 -13.88
N ASN A 63 -70.78 -54.31 -14.81
CA ASN A 63 -69.89 -53.17 -14.55
C ASN A 63 -70.46 -52.25 -13.47
N LYS A 64 -71.77 -52.04 -13.43
CA LYS A 64 -72.45 -51.25 -12.39
C LYS A 64 -72.31 -51.90 -11.01
N ALA A 65 -72.60 -53.20 -10.89
CA ALA A 65 -72.45 -53.94 -9.64
C ALA A 65 -70.99 -53.93 -9.14
N ALA A 66 -70.01 -54.15 -10.02
CA ALA A 66 -68.59 -54.06 -9.68
C ALA A 66 -68.18 -52.64 -9.24
N LYS A 67 -68.80 -51.60 -9.82
CA LYS A 67 -68.59 -50.21 -9.42
C LYS A 67 -69.15 -49.94 -8.02
N GLU A 68 -70.36 -50.39 -7.73
CA GLU A 68 -71.01 -50.21 -6.41
C GLU A 68 -70.20 -50.85 -5.27
N VAL A 69 -69.65 -52.07 -5.48
CA VAL A 69 -68.77 -52.72 -4.50
C VAL A 69 -67.49 -51.91 -4.26
N LYS A 70 -66.88 -51.38 -5.32
CA LYS A 70 -65.69 -50.52 -5.22
C LYS A 70 -65.99 -49.17 -4.57
N GLU A 71 -67.15 -48.58 -4.86
CA GLU A 71 -67.63 -47.35 -4.21
C GLU A 71 -67.80 -47.57 -2.71
N LYS A 72 -68.42 -48.68 -2.29
CA LYS A 72 -68.55 -49.02 -0.87
C LYS A 72 -67.22 -49.23 -0.16
N LEU A 73 -66.26 -49.90 -0.82
CA LEU A 73 -64.88 -50.01 -0.32
C LEU A 73 -64.26 -48.63 -0.10
N SER A 74 -64.43 -47.72 -1.06
CA SER A 74 -63.92 -46.35 -0.97
C SER A 74 -64.58 -45.56 0.18
N GLU A 75 -65.90 -45.70 0.37
CA GLU A 75 -66.63 -45.08 1.47
C GLU A 75 -66.14 -45.58 2.84
N VAL A 76 -66.04 -46.90 3.01
CA VAL A 76 -65.59 -47.52 4.27
C VAL A 76 -64.14 -47.11 4.58
N LYS A 77 -63.26 -47.10 3.58
CA LYS A 77 -61.88 -46.60 3.73
C LYS A 77 -61.84 -45.14 4.17
N SER A 78 -62.64 -44.28 3.53
CA SER A 78 -62.71 -42.86 3.88
C SER A 78 -63.22 -42.66 5.32
N ALA A 79 -64.28 -43.37 5.71
CA ALA A 79 -64.83 -43.33 7.06
C ALA A 79 -63.83 -43.82 8.11
N TYR A 80 -63.08 -44.89 7.82
CA TYR A 80 -62.04 -45.43 8.71
C TYR A 80 -60.84 -44.48 8.86
N MET A 81 -60.46 -43.78 7.78
CA MET A 81 -59.34 -42.84 7.81
C MET A 81 -59.70 -41.47 8.41
N THR A 82 -60.99 -41.10 8.42
CA THR A 82 -61.44 -39.79 8.93
C THR A 82 -61.03 -39.52 10.39
N PRO A 83 -61.20 -40.45 11.35
CA PRO A 83 -60.72 -40.28 12.72
C PRO A 83 -59.20 -40.06 12.79
N PHE A 84 -58.43 -40.80 11.99
CA PHE A 84 -56.98 -40.65 11.94
C PHE A 84 -56.58 -39.29 11.39
N SER A 85 -57.19 -38.84 10.28
CA SER A 85 -56.93 -37.51 9.72
C SER A 85 -57.28 -36.38 10.68
N LYS A 86 -58.37 -36.52 11.47
CA LYS A 86 -58.72 -35.54 12.52
C LYS A 86 -57.70 -35.53 13.66
N PHE A 87 -57.26 -36.70 14.11
CA PHE A 87 -56.19 -36.81 15.10
C PHE A 87 -54.90 -36.17 14.60
N GLU A 88 -54.46 -36.52 13.39
CA GLU A 88 -53.26 -35.96 12.76
C GLU A 88 -53.35 -34.43 12.61
N ALA A 89 -54.52 -33.91 12.21
CA ALA A 89 -54.76 -32.47 12.12
C ALA A 89 -54.64 -31.79 13.49
N GLY A 90 -55.25 -32.37 14.54
CA GLY A 90 -55.15 -31.84 15.91
C GLY A 90 -53.74 -31.85 16.47
N ILE A 91 -52.94 -32.89 16.18
CA ILE A 91 -51.52 -32.93 16.55
C ILE A 91 -50.74 -31.85 15.81
N LYS A 92 -50.95 -31.68 14.50
CA LYS A 92 -50.29 -30.62 13.72
C LYS A 92 -50.63 -29.22 14.25
N GLU A 93 -51.90 -28.99 14.59
CA GLU A 93 -52.33 -27.75 15.23
C GLU A 93 -51.61 -27.51 16.56
N ALA A 94 -51.57 -28.51 17.45
CA ALA A 94 -50.86 -28.40 18.73
C ALA A 94 -49.35 -28.13 18.55
N VAL A 95 -48.70 -28.82 17.62
CA VAL A 95 -47.28 -28.60 17.28
C VAL A 95 -47.06 -27.19 16.73
N ASN A 96 -47.96 -26.70 15.88
CA ASN A 96 -47.88 -25.34 15.35
C ASN A 96 -48.01 -24.30 16.48
N THR A 97 -48.97 -24.46 17.39
CA THR A 97 -49.12 -23.56 18.55
C THR A 97 -47.88 -23.55 19.45
N ILE A 98 -47.25 -24.70 19.68
CA ILE A 98 -45.97 -24.78 20.42
C ILE A 98 -44.86 -24.03 19.67
N GLY A 99 -44.80 -24.19 18.34
CA GLY A 99 -43.86 -23.46 17.49
C GLY A 99 -44.07 -21.94 17.54
N GLU A 100 -45.32 -21.48 17.51
CA GLU A 100 -45.67 -20.06 17.66
C GLU A 100 -45.25 -19.51 19.03
N ALA A 101 -45.51 -20.26 20.12
CA ALA A 101 -45.07 -19.88 21.46
C ALA A 101 -43.54 -19.77 21.56
N THR A 102 -42.81 -20.69 20.92
CA THR A 102 -41.34 -20.66 20.83
C THR A 102 -40.86 -19.40 20.10
N ASN A 103 -41.45 -19.08 18.95
CA ASN A 103 -41.12 -17.87 18.19
C ASN A 103 -41.40 -16.58 18.97
N ILE A 104 -42.48 -16.54 19.77
CA ILE A 104 -42.78 -15.40 20.65
C ILE A 104 -41.69 -15.26 21.71
N LEU A 105 -41.25 -16.37 22.32
CA LEU A 105 -40.19 -16.34 23.32
C LEU A 105 -38.85 -15.88 22.71
N ASP A 106 -38.48 -16.39 21.53
CA ASP A 106 -37.26 -15.98 20.83
C ASP A 106 -37.25 -14.47 20.54
N LYS A 107 -38.40 -13.90 20.13
CA LYS A 107 -38.53 -12.46 19.95
C LYS A 107 -38.32 -11.69 21.24
N LYS A 108 -38.94 -12.13 22.34
CA LYS A 108 -38.77 -11.50 23.66
C LYS A 108 -37.33 -11.59 24.17
N ILE A 109 -36.64 -12.71 23.92
CA ILE A 109 -35.22 -12.87 24.25
C ILE A 109 -34.39 -11.84 23.47
N LYS A 110 -34.61 -11.71 22.16
CA LYS A 110 -33.91 -10.71 21.34
C LYS A 110 -34.19 -9.28 21.78
N GLU A 111 -35.46 -8.94 22.04
CA GLU A 111 -35.84 -7.62 22.56
C GLU A 111 -35.14 -7.31 23.90
N PHE A 112 -35.05 -8.30 24.79
CA PHE A 112 -34.35 -8.16 26.06
C PHE A 112 -32.83 -7.99 25.87
N GLU A 113 -32.20 -8.81 25.03
CA GLU A 113 -30.77 -8.70 24.70
C GLU A 113 -30.43 -7.35 24.04
N GLU A 114 -31.31 -6.84 23.17
CA GLU A 114 -31.16 -5.52 22.54
C GLU A 114 -31.32 -4.39 23.57
N ALA A 115 -32.28 -4.51 24.49
CA ALA A 115 -32.46 -3.56 25.58
C ALA A 115 -31.26 -3.53 26.53
N GLU A 116 -30.74 -4.69 26.94
CA GLU A 116 -29.51 -4.78 27.75
C GLU A 116 -28.30 -4.20 27.02
N ARG A 117 -28.17 -4.45 25.71
CA ARG A 117 -27.13 -3.88 24.87
C ARG A 117 -27.22 -2.35 24.82
N ALA A 118 -28.42 -1.82 24.63
CA ALA A 118 -28.67 -0.38 24.62
C ALA A 118 -28.37 0.26 25.98
N GLU A 119 -28.75 -0.39 27.09
CA GLU A 119 -28.41 0.05 28.44
C GLU A 119 -26.89 0.07 28.66
N LYS A 120 -26.17 -1.00 28.29
CA LYS A 120 -24.71 -1.03 28.35
C LYS A 120 -24.08 0.08 27.52
N LYS A 121 -24.56 0.32 26.31
CA LYS A 121 -24.08 1.43 25.47
C LYS A 121 -24.29 2.79 26.15
N ALA A 122 -25.42 3.00 26.81
CA ALA A 122 -25.66 4.21 27.59
C ALA A 122 -24.68 4.33 28.77
N GLN A 123 -24.41 3.23 29.49
CA GLN A 123 -23.44 3.20 30.59
C GLN A 123 -22.00 3.47 30.10
N ILE A 124 -21.61 2.92 28.96
CA ILE A 124 -20.30 3.15 28.32
C ILE A 124 -20.17 4.62 27.92
N THR A 125 -21.20 5.18 27.28
CA THR A 125 -21.22 6.58 26.84
C THR A 125 -21.16 7.54 28.04
N ASP A 126 -21.95 7.27 29.09
CA ASP A 126 -21.92 8.07 30.34
C ASP A 126 -20.55 8.00 31.03
N TYR A 127 -19.93 6.82 31.08
CA TYR A 127 -18.59 6.68 31.64
C TYR A 127 -17.56 7.45 30.81
N TYR A 128 -17.58 7.28 29.49
CA TYR A 128 -16.71 8.03 28.58
C TYR A 128 -16.86 9.53 28.76
N ASP A 129 -18.09 10.05 28.81
CA ASP A 129 -18.36 11.47 28.97
C ASP A 129 -17.75 12.02 30.27
N LYS A 130 -17.88 11.28 31.37
CA LYS A 130 -17.29 11.64 32.66
C LYS A 130 -15.76 11.59 32.63
N SER A 131 -15.18 10.52 32.10
CA SER A 131 -13.72 10.39 31.99
C SER A 131 -13.13 11.46 31.08
N PHE A 132 -13.78 11.74 29.94
CA PHE A 132 -13.35 12.76 28.98
C PHE A 132 -13.33 14.16 29.60
N ILE A 133 -14.38 14.53 30.34
CA ILE A 133 -14.44 15.81 31.06
C ILE A 133 -13.30 15.90 32.09
N ALA A 134 -13.03 14.82 32.81
CA ALA A 134 -11.97 14.77 33.81
C ALA A 134 -10.56 14.90 33.20
N SER A 135 -10.35 14.43 31.96
CA SER A 135 -9.06 14.56 31.25
C SER A 135 -8.74 15.98 30.79
N GLY A 136 -9.71 16.90 30.73
CA GLY A 136 -9.48 18.28 30.28
C GLY A 136 -9.11 18.42 28.79
N ILE A 137 -9.39 17.40 27.98
CA ILE A 137 -9.17 17.40 26.53
C ILE A 137 -10.15 18.39 25.85
N ASP A 138 -9.74 19.00 24.74
CA ASP A 138 -10.59 19.92 23.95
C ASP A 138 -11.95 19.25 23.60
N PRO A 139 -13.10 19.84 24.01
CA PRO A 139 -14.42 19.30 23.69
C PRO A 139 -14.68 19.05 22.20
N ASN A 140 -14.01 19.78 21.29
CA ASN A 140 -14.22 19.65 19.84
C ASN A 140 -13.81 18.27 19.30
N VAL A 141 -12.89 17.58 19.97
CA VAL A 141 -12.40 16.25 19.55
C VAL A 141 -13.11 15.09 20.24
N LYS A 142 -14.08 15.37 21.14
CA LYS A 142 -14.79 14.35 21.93
C LYS A 142 -15.34 13.21 21.08
N ASN A 143 -16.07 13.51 20.01
CA ASN A 143 -16.70 12.49 19.18
C ASN A 143 -15.69 11.70 18.33
N VAL A 144 -14.61 12.37 17.90
CA VAL A 144 -13.52 11.75 17.14
C VAL A 144 -12.82 10.71 18.02
N ILE A 145 -12.44 11.09 19.23
CA ILE A 145 -11.75 10.22 20.19
C ILE A 145 -12.64 9.05 20.61
N PHE A 146 -13.93 9.31 20.86
CA PHE A 146 -14.87 8.23 21.19
C PHE A 146 -14.92 7.18 20.09
N THR A 147 -14.99 7.62 18.82
CA THR A 147 -15.04 6.72 17.66
C THR A 147 -13.79 5.83 17.56
N ILE A 148 -12.61 6.34 17.94
CA ILE A 148 -11.34 5.61 17.86
C ILE A 148 -11.20 4.62 19.03
N ILE A 149 -11.62 5.01 20.24
CA ILE A 149 -11.46 4.21 21.46
C ILE A 149 -12.55 3.14 21.60
N TYR A 150 -13.75 3.41 21.08
CA TYR A 150 -14.91 2.57 21.29
C TYR A 150 -14.77 1.17 20.66
N ASP A 151 -14.93 0.12 21.48
CA ASP A 151 -15.04 -1.26 21.00
C ASP A 151 -16.51 -1.74 21.10
N PRO A 152 -17.18 -2.04 19.97
CA PRO A 152 -18.54 -2.59 19.96
C PRO A 152 -18.71 -3.87 20.78
N ARG A 153 -17.63 -4.63 21.02
CA ARG A 153 -17.67 -5.84 21.85
C ARG A 153 -18.01 -5.55 23.30
N TRP A 154 -17.84 -4.31 23.77
CA TRP A 154 -18.23 -3.88 25.11
C TRP A 154 -19.74 -3.86 25.32
N GLU A 155 -20.53 -3.79 24.26
CA GLU A 155 -21.99 -3.83 24.36
C GLU A 155 -22.53 -5.23 24.65
N ASN A 156 -21.71 -6.29 24.49
CA ASN A 156 -22.15 -7.68 24.67
C ASN A 156 -22.45 -8.00 26.14
N VAL A 157 -23.40 -8.91 26.39
CA VAL A 157 -23.81 -9.35 27.74
C VAL A 157 -22.61 -9.83 28.58
N ASN A 158 -21.66 -10.54 27.97
CA ASN A 158 -20.47 -11.06 28.67
C ASN A 158 -19.37 -10.02 28.91
N ALA A 159 -19.43 -8.85 28.27
CA ALA A 159 -18.46 -7.79 28.51
C ALA A 159 -18.64 -7.21 29.92
N THR A 160 -17.55 -7.12 30.66
CA THR A 160 -17.54 -6.64 32.04
C THR A 160 -17.41 -5.12 32.09
N GLN A 161 -17.92 -4.50 33.17
CA GLN A 161 -17.72 -3.07 33.36
C GLN A 161 -16.24 -2.68 33.41
N LYS A 162 -15.41 -3.55 34.00
CA LYS A 162 -13.98 -3.38 34.05
C LYS A 162 -13.37 -3.21 32.65
N ALA A 163 -13.78 -4.06 31.69
CA ALA A 163 -13.21 -4.06 30.34
C ALA A 163 -13.41 -2.74 29.59
N TYR A 164 -14.63 -2.17 29.61
CA TYR A 164 -14.86 -0.90 28.91
C TYR A 164 -14.27 0.29 29.66
N LYS A 165 -14.24 0.26 31.00
CA LYS A 165 -13.64 1.34 31.80
C LYS A 165 -12.14 1.44 31.56
N GLU A 166 -11.43 0.32 31.68
CA GLU A 166 -9.99 0.25 31.40
C GLU A 166 -9.69 0.63 29.95
N GLY A 167 -10.47 0.13 28.98
CA GLY A 167 -10.30 0.49 27.58
C GLY A 167 -10.48 1.99 27.29
N ILE A 168 -11.47 2.62 27.93
CA ILE A 168 -11.69 4.06 27.83
C ILE A 168 -10.54 4.84 28.47
N ASP A 169 -10.17 4.51 29.70
CA ASP A 169 -9.16 5.26 30.46
C ASP A 169 -7.77 5.12 29.81
N ASP A 170 -7.42 3.93 29.33
CA ASP A 170 -6.19 3.67 28.55
C ASP A 170 -6.21 4.45 27.23
N GLY A 171 -7.34 4.45 26.52
CA GLY A 171 -7.49 5.17 25.27
C GLY A 171 -7.31 6.68 25.43
N LEU A 172 -7.94 7.27 26.46
CA LEU A 172 -7.79 8.70 26.78
C LEU A 172 -6.35 9.04 27.18
N THR A 173 -5.72 8.18 27.98
CA THR A 173 -4.30 8.35 28.39
C THR A 173 -3.36 8.29 27.18
N ARG A 174 -3.59 7.35 26.24
CA ARG A 174 -2.82 7.24 24.99
C ARG A 174 -3.02 8.48 24.12
N TYR A 175 -4.25 8.95 23.98
CA TYR A 175 -4.55 10.18 23.27
C TYR A 175 -3.77 11.38 23.85
N GLU A 176 -3.89 11.62 25.16
CA GLU A 176 -3.24 12.75 25.83
C GLU A 176 -1.71 12.69 25.69
N SER A 177 -1.13 11.53 26.00
CA SER A 177 0.33 11.34 25.92
C SER A 177 0.86 11.46 24.49
N GLY A 178 0.13 10.92 23.50
CA GLY A 178 0.50 11.03 22.09
C GLY A 178 0.40 12.46 21.57
N VAL A 179 -0.68 13.18 21.87
CA VAL A 179 -0.81 14.61 21.52
C VAL A 179 0.31 15.43 22.15
N LYS A 180 0.63 15.19 23.42
CA LYS A 180 1.74 15.87 24.11
C LYS A 180 3.08 15.60 23.44
N ALA A 181 3.36 14.35 23.07
CA ALA A 181 4.59 13.97 22.38
C ALA A 181 4.71 14.63 20.99
N LEU A 182 3.62 14.62 20.21
CA LEU A 182 3.58 15.21 18.86
C LEU A 182 3.52 16.74 18.86
N SER A 183 3.22 17.36 20.00
CA SER A 183 3.25 18.83 20.17
C SER A 183 4.64 19.38 20.52
N SER A 184 5.67 18.53 20.61
CA SER A 184 7.05 18.96 20.80
C SER A 184 7.56 19.79 19.60
N ASP A 185 8.39 20.80 19.87
CA ASP A 185 9.03 21.62 18.84
C ASP A 185 9.82 20.82 17.79
N ILE A 186 10.31 19.63 18.17
CA ILE A 186 11.05 18.71 17.29
C ILE A 186 10.22 18.27 16.07
N TYR A 187 8.89 18.30 16.19
CA TYR A 187 7.95 17.81 15.19
C TYR A 187 7.09 18.92 14.59
N LYS A 188 7.39 20.19 14.88
CA LYS A 188 6.58 21.34 14.46
C LYS A 188 6.25 21.37 12.96
N ASN A 189 7.19 20.99 12.10
CA ASN A 189 7.02 21.00 10.64
C ASN A 189 6.24 19.80 10.08
N TYR A 190 6.01 18.77 10.91
CA TYR A 190 5.38 17.50 10.50
C TYR A 190 4.18 17.15 11.39
N ARG A 191 3.72 18.11 12.21
CA ARG A 191 2.76 17.86 13.28
C ARG A 191 1.42 17.41 12.73
N ASP A 192 0.96 18.04 11.66
CA ASP A 192 -0.35 17.77 11.08
C ASP A 192 -0.39 16.37 10.46
N GLU A 193 0.64 15.99 9.71
CA GLU A 193 0.77 14.65 9.12
C GLU A 193 0.96 13.57 10.19
N ALA A 194 1.70 13.87 11.27
CA ALA A 194 1.84 12.95 12.39
C ALA A 194 0.52 12.75 13.14
N MET A 195 -0.23 13.84 13.35
CA MET A 195 -1.54 13.81 14.02
C MET A 195 -2.55 13.03 13.19
N GLU A 196 -2.55 13.18 11.86
CA GLU A 196 -3.42 12.41 10.96
C GLU A 196 -3.21 10.90 11.13
N VAL A 197 -1.96 10.44 11.15
CA VAL A 197 -1.63 9.01 11.36
C VAL A 197 -1.99 8.59 12.78
N PHE A 198 -1.64 9.39 13.77
CA PHE A 198 -1.92 9.09 15.17
C PHE A 198 -3.42 8.91 15.45
N LEU A 199 -4.27 9.76 14.88
CA LEU A 199 -5.73 9.72 15.11
C LEU A 199 -6.42 8.54 14.42
N GLN A 200 -5.73 7.71 13.65
CA GLN A 200 -6.35 6.50 13.06
C GLN A 200 -6.60 5.42 14.10
N ASN A 201 -5.69 5.25 15.06
CA ASN A 201 -5.70 4.16 16.03
C ASN A 201 -4.98 4.48 17.35
N LEU A 202 -4.64 5.75 17.59
CA LEU A 202 -3.82 6.22 18.72
C LEU A 202 -2.44 5.57 18.80
N ASP A 203 -1.86 5.22 17.64
CA ASP A 203 -0.52 4.64 17.54
C ASP A 203 0.54 5.74 17.38
N LEU A 204 1.19 6.08 18.49
CA LEU A 204 2.27 7.06 18.50
C LEU A 204 3.50 6.56 17.72
N ALA A 205 3.78 5.25 17.71
CA ALA A 205 4.95 4.72 17.02
C ALA A 205 4.81 4.89 15.50
N ALA A 206 3.64 4.56 14.96
CA ALA A 206 3.33 4.77 13.54
C ALA A 206 3.41 6.26 13.15
N ALA A 207 2.91 7.16 14.00
CA ALA A 207 3.01 8.60 13.77
C ALA A 207 4.46 9.10 13.75
N LEU A 208 5.31 8.62 14.67
CA LEU A 208 6.72 8.98 14.72
C LEU A 208 7.51 8.39 13.52
N GLU A 209 7.18 7.18 13.09
CA GLU A 209 7.77 6.58 11.88
C GLU A 209 7.43 7.42 10.64
N LYS A 210 6.19 7.92 10.54
CA LYS A 210 5.79 8.83 9.47
C LYS A 210 6.61 10.12 9.48
N VAL A 211 6.82 10.71 10.65
CA VAL A 211 7.64 11.92 10.79
C VAL A 211 9.07 11.67 10.34
N GLU A 212 9.67 10.54 10.75
CA GLU A 212 11.04 10.19 10.36
C GLU A 212 11.17 9.98 8.85
N ALA A 213 10.17 9.35 8.22
CA ALA A 213 10.13 9.20 6.76
C ALA A 213 10.03 10.56 6.03
N LEU A 214 9.26 11.52 6.57
CA LEU A 214 9.15 12.87 6.01
C LEU A 214 10.45 13.66 6.17
N LYS A 215 11.10 13.59 7.35
CA LYS A 215 12.41 14.20 7.59
C LYS A 215 13.46 13.73 6.59
N LYS A 216 13.58 12.41 6.42
CA LYS A 216 14.51 11.81 5.43
C LYS A 216 14.23 12.28 4.01
N ARG A 217 12.95 12.44 3.66
CA ARG A 217 12.54 12.93 2.34
C ARG A 217 12.96 14.40 2.14
N ASP A 218 12.74 15.25 3.13
CA ASP A 218 13.08 16.67 3.04
C ASP A 218 14.60 16.89 3.02
N GLU A 219 15.35 16.13 3.82
CA GLU A 219 16.81 16.11 3.81
C GLU A 219 17.37 15.69 2.44
N GLU A 220 16.77 14.67 1.82
CA GLU A 220 17.14 14.21 0.47
C GLU A 220 16.84 15.29 -0.58
N ILE A 221 15.71 15.99 -0.48
CA ILE A 221 15.35 17.10 -1.37
C ILE A 221 16.37 18.24 -1.22
N LEU A 222 16.69 18.63 0.01
CA LEU A 222 17.66 19.69 0.29
C LEU A 222 19.07 19.33 -0.20
N ARG A 223 19.49 18.07 -0.02
CA ARG A 223 20.80 17.59 -0.52
C ARG A 223 20.86 17.69 -2.05
N ARG A 224 19.84 17.21 -2.75
CA ARG A 224 19.75 17.29 -4.22
C ARG A 224 19.72 18.72 -4.72
N GLU A 225 19.03 19.62 -4.01
CA GLU A 225 18.99 21.04 -4.35
C GLU A 225 20.38 21.68 -4.22
N LYS A 226 21.08 21.41 -3.12
CA LYS A 226 22.45 21.90 -2.89
C LYS A 226 23.42 21.39 -3.94
N GLU A 227 23.39 20.08 -4.24
CA GLU A 227 24.19 19.47 -5.30
C GLU A 227 23.90 20.12 -6.67
N ARG A 228 22.64 20.43 -6.97
CA ARG A 228 22.26 21.11 -8.23
C ARG A 228 22.81 22.53 -8.30
N LEU A 229 22.71 23.31 -7.21
CA LEU A 229 23.21 24.68 -7.15
C LEU A 229 24.74 24.74 -7.25
N GLU A 230 25.45 23.83 -6.56
CA GLU A 230 26.90 23.72 -6.65
C GLU A 230 27.36 23.32 -8.06
N ALA A 231 26.67 22.37 -8.69
CA ALA A 231 26.95 21.98 -10.07
C ALA A 231 26.70 23.14 -11.06
N GLU A 232 25.62 23.91 -10.88
CA GLU A 232 25.33 25.07 -11.72
C GLU A 232 26.37 26.18 -11.52
N ALA A 233 26.76 26.48 -10.28
CA ALA A 233 27.80 27.45 -9.97
C ALA A 233 29.15 27.05 -10.59
N LYS A 234 29.52 25.77 -10.48
CA LYS A 234 30.74 25.23 -11.11
C LYS A 234 30.68 25.36 -12.63
N ARG A 235 29.56 25.01 -13.26
CA ARG A 235 29.38 25.17 -14.72
C ARG A 235 29.47 26.63 -15.16
N LYS A 236 28.94 27.58 -14.39
CA LYS A 236 29.06 29.02 -14.67
C LYS A 236 30.52 29.49 -14.55
N ALA A 237 31.21 29.11 -13.47
CA ALA A 237 32.61 29.46 -13.28
C ALA A 237 33.52 28.87 -14.39
N GLU A 238 33.31 27.61 -14.77
CA GLU A 238 34.03 26.98 -15.89
C GLU A 238 33.76 27.68 -17.22
N ALA A 239 32.52 28.09 -17.47
CA ALA A 239 32.15 28.84 -18.68
C ALA A 239 32.80 30.23 -18.71
N GLU A 240 32.84 30.95 -17.58
CA GLU A 240 33.50 32.26 -17.47
C GLU A 240 35.02 32.16 -17.66
N ILE A 241 35.67 31.15 -17.07
CA ILE A 241 37.11 30.89 -17.28
C ILE A 241 37.37 30.57 -18.76
N ALA A 242 36.54 29.73 -19.38
CA ALA A 242 36.67 29.40 -20.80
C ALA A 242 36.47 30.64 -21.70
N GLU A 243 35.51 31.51 -21.39
CA GLU A 243 35.29 32.75 -22.12
C GLU A 243 36.44 33.75 -21.93
N ALA A 244 36.95 33.92 -20.70
CA ALA A 244 38.10 34.77 -20.40
C ALA A 244 39.35 34.29 -21.17
N LYS A 245 39.60 32.98 -21.20
CA LYS A 245 40.69 32.38 -21.97
C LYS A 245 40.54 32.65 -23.47
N ARG A 246 39.33 32.48 -24.02
CA ARG A 246 39.05 32.80 -25.44
C ARG A 246 39.27 34.28 -25.76
N ARG A 247 38.86 35.20 -24.87
CA ARG A 247 39.09 36.65 -25.04
C ARG A 247 40.57 37.00 -24.98
N ALA A 248 41.34 36.38 -24.08
CA ALA A 248 42.79 36.57 -23.98
C ALA A 248 43.52 36.06 -25.24
N GLU A 249 43.17 34.87 -25.72
CA GLU A 249 43.72 34.32 -26.97
C GLU A 249 43.39 35.20 -28.19
N GLU A 250 42.16 35.75 -28.26
CA GLU A 250 41.78 36.67 -29.35
C GLU A 250 42.53 38.01 -29.26
N ALA A 251 42.73 38.55 -28.05
CA ALA A 251 43.49 39.78 -27.83
C ALA A 251 44.98 39.59 -28.19
N GLU A 252 45.58 38.46 -27.82
CA GLU A 252 46.95 38.12 -28.20
C GLU A 252 47.09 37.98 -29.73
N ARG A 253 46.13 37.33 -30.39
CA ARG A 253 46.12 37.23 -31.86
C ARG A 253 46.06 38.62 -32.52
N LYS A 254 45.17 39.50 -32.06
CA LYS A 254 45.08 40.88 -32.56
C LYS A 254 46.36 41.69 -32.29
N ALA A 255 47.00 41.48 -31.13
CA ALA A 255 48.25 42.15 -30.80
C ALA A 255 49.41 41.69 -31.69
N LYS A 256 49.52 40.38 -31.97
CA LYS A 256 50.49 39.82 -32.92
C LYS A 256 50.25 40.36 -34.34
N GLU A 257 49.01 40.34 -34.83
CA GLU A 257 48.65 40.92 -36.14
C GLU A 257 49.00 42.42 -36.23
N ALA A 258 48.78 43.19 -35.16
CA ALA A 258 49.14 44.61 -35.10
C ALA A 258 50.66 44.84 -35.08
N GLN A 259 51.41 44.01 -34.35
CA GLN A 259 52.87 44.07 -34.30
C GLN A 259 53.48 43.73 -35.67
N GLU A 260 53.01 42.66 -36.33
CA GLU A 260 53.44 42.29 -37.68
C GLU A 260 53.11 43.40 -38.70
N ALA A 261 51.94 44.04 -38.59
CA ALA A 261 51.58 45.17 -39.44
C ALA A 261 52.47 46.41 -39.19
N ALA A 262 52.83 46.67 -37.93
CA ALA A 262 53.74 47.76 -37.56
C ALA A 262 55.17 47.50 -38.04
N GLU A 263 55.66 46.27 -37.91
CA GLU A 263 56.97 45.85 -38.41
C GLU A 263 57.02 45.92 -39.95
N LEU A 264 55.95 45.51 -40.63
CA LEU A 264 55.85 45.65 -42.09
C LEU A 264 55.86 47.13 -42.53
N LYS A 265 55.22 48.02 -41.77
CA LYS A 265 55.31 49.47 -42.02
C LYS A 265 56.72 50.00 -41.77
N ALA A 266 57.35 49.64 -40.65
CA ALA A 266 58.71 50.07 -40.32
C ALA A 266 59.72 49.57 -41.36
N LYS A 267 59.57 48.34 -41.86
CA LYS A 267 60.41 47.78 -42.92
C LYS A 267 60.20 48.47 -44.27
N ARG A 268 58.97 48.90 -44.57
CA ARG A 268 58.65 49.74 -45.74
C ARG A 268 59.24 51.15 -45.62
N GLU A 269 59.26 51.73 -44.42
CA GLU A 269 59.87 53.04 -44.15
C GLU A 269 61.40 52.98 -44.18
N PHE A 270 62.00 51.93 -43.59
CA PHE A 270 63.43 51.68 -43.66
C PHE A 270 63.89 51.45 -45.10
N SER A 271 63.14 50.67 -45.89
CA SER A 271 63.42 50.50 -47.33
C SER A 271 63.28 51.81 -48.14
N ARG A 272 62.40 52.73 -47.72
CA ARG A 272 62.30 54.08 -48.30
C ARG A 272 63.47 54.97 -47.91
N ALA A 273 63.93 54.88 -46.66
CA ALA A 273 65.07 55.63 -46.15
C ALA A 273 66.40 55.13 -46.73
N GLU A 274 66.56 53.82 -46.89
CA GLU A 274 67.72 53.18 -47.52
C GLU A 274 67.87 53.60 -48.99
N LYS A 275 66.77 53.59 -49.76
CA LYS A 275 66.74 54.15 -51.12
C LYS A 275 67.04 55.66 -51.18
N ALA A 276 66.82 56.41 -50.08
CA ALA A 276 67.17 57.82 -49.99
C ALA A 276 68.64 58.05 -49.59
N MET A 277 69.27 57.08 -48.92
CA MET A 277 70.66 57.16 -48.46
C MET A 277 71.65 56.66 -49.53
N GLU A 278 71.22 55.75 -50.41
CA GLU A 278 72.00 55.30 -51.57
C GLU A 278 72.25 56.43 -52.62
N ILE A 279 71.57 57.56 -52.50
CA ILE A 279 71.80 58.77 -53.31
C ILE A 279 72.96 59.64 -52.75
N LYS A 280 73.45 59.41 -51.52
CA LYS A 280 74.38 60.34 -50.82
C LYS A 280 75.77 59.80 -50.46
N ALA A 281 76.14 58.57 -50.81
CA ALA A 281 77.43 57.97 -50.46
C ALA A 281 78.36 57.74 -51.67
N SER A 282 78.73 58.81 -52.40
CA SER A 282 79.93 58.81 -53.25
C SER A 282 80.82 60.03 -52.92
N ASN A 283 81.68 59.90 -51.91
CA ASN A 283 83.10 60.32 -51.99
C ASN A 283 83.82 60.30 -50.62
N ALA A 284 85.03 59.74 -50.67
CA ALA A 284 86.19 59.89 -49.79
C ALA A 284 86.39 58.93 -48.57
N THR A 285 87.53 58.23 -48.63
CA THR A 285 88.30 57.47 -47.62
C THR A 285 89.68 58.16 -47.44
N PRO A 286 90.65 57.66 -46.64
CA PRO A 286 90.65 57.10 -45.26
C PRO A 286 91.76 57.72 -44.35
N ASP A 287 91.80 57.46 -43.03
CA ASP A 287 92.94 56.76 -42.36
C ASP A 287 92.83 56.63 -40.80
N LEU A 288 93.52 55.58 -40.28
CA LEU A 288 94.18 55.41 -38.95
C LEU A 288 93.45 54.84 -37.68
N VAL A 289 93.80 53.57 -37.34
CA VAL A 289 94.14 52.88 -36.04
C VAL A 289 93.15 52.94 -34.85
N ASP A 290 92.80 51.91 -34.04
CA ASP A 290 93.09 50.46 -33.87
C ASP A 290 92.03 49.85 -32.89
N PRO A 291 92.00 48.54 -32.58
CA PRO A 291 90.78 47.76 -32.31
C PRO A 291 90.55 47.37 -30.84
N ILE A 292 89.29 47.29 -30.37
CA ILE A 292 88.95 46.56 -29.12
C ILE A 292 87.59 45.83 -29.20
N ALA A 293 87.69 44.52 -28.96
CA ALA A 293 86.78 43.59 -28.30
C ALA A 293 85.38 43.26 -28.88
N ASN A 294 85.37 42.11 -29.57
CA ASN A 294 84.31 41.10 -29.51
C ASN A 294 84.03 40.68 -28.04
N ILE A 295 82.81 40.89 -27.54
CA ILE A 295 82.32 40.28 -26.31
C ILE A 295 81.16 39.36 -26.66
N SER A 296 81.49 38.09 -26.89
CA SER A 296 80.56 36.98 -26.70
C SER A 296 80.58 36.61 -25.21
N SER A 297 79.65 37.15 -24.42
CA SER A 297 79.52 36.79 -23.01
C SER A 297 78.66 35.52 -22.85
N LYS A 298 79.30 34.35 -22.80
CA LYS A 298 78.68 33.16 -22.20
C LYS A 298 78.87 33.24 -20.68
N THR A 299 77.80 33.53 -19.94
CA THR A 299 77.80 33.46 -18.47
C THR A 299 77.85 32.00 -18.02
N LYS A 300 78.78 31.63 -17.14
CA LYS A 300 78.87 30.29 -16.56
C LYS A 300 78.09 30.24 -15.24
N LEU A 301 77.25 29.22 -15.08
CA LEU A 301 76.55 28.91 -13.84
C LEU A 301 77.36 27.86 -13.07
N ALA A 302 77.66 28.11 -11.79
CA ALA A 302 78.32 27.14 -10.91
C ALA A 302 77.36 26.74 -9.78
N ILE A 303 77.20 25.42 -9.58
CA ILE A 303 76.36 24.82 -8.54
C ILE A 303 77.27 24.05 -7.59
N HIS A 304 77.23 24.35 -6.29
CA HIS A 304 77.98 23.61 -5.29
C HIS A 304 77.06 22.59 -4.59
N VAL A 305 77.40 21.31 -4.71
CA VAL A 305 76.63 20.20 -4.12
C VAL A 305 77.50 19.48 -3.10
N ILE A 306 77.00 19.35 -1.87
CA ILE A 306 77.61 18.55 -0.80
C ILE A 306 76.55 17.58 -0.30
N GLY A 307 76.84 16.28 -0.33
CA GLY A 307 75.94 15.25 0.22
C GLY A 307 74.56 15.15 -0.47
N GLY A 308 74.41 15.63 -1.71
CA GLY A 308 73.15 15.56 -2.46
C GLY A 308 72.20 16.76 -2.28
N ALA A 309 72.54 17.74 -1.45
CA ALA A 309 71.81 19.00 -1.33
C ALA A 309 72.52 20.12 -2.10
N ILE A 310 71.75 21.00 -2.75
CA ILE A 310 72.28 22.23 -3.38
C ILE A 310 72.49 23.25 -2.27
N VAL A 311 73.74 23.62 -2.01
CA VAL A 311 74.10 24.51 -0.89
C VAL A 311 74.35 25.96 -1.38
N GLY A 312 74.40 26.19 -2.70
CA GLY A 312 74.47 27.54 -3.27
C GLY A 312 74.54 27.58 -4.80
N VAL A 313 74.06 28.70 -5.38
CA VAL A 313 74.14 29.03 -6.81
C VAL A 313 74.77 30.42 -6.96
N TYR A 314 75.79 30.55 -7.79
CA TYR A 314 76.51 31.81 -7.99
C TYR A 314 76.48 32.25 -9.46
N ILE A 315 76.32 33.56 -9.68
CA ILE A 315 76.46 34.25 -10.96
C ILE A 315 77.42 35.41 -10.73
N ASP A 316 78.30 35.68 -11.70
CA ASP A 316 79.48 36.56 -11.58
C ASP A 316 79.18 38.07 -11.48
N ASN A 317 78.05 38.47 -10.88
CA ASN A 317 77.78 39.85 -10.48
C ASN A 317 77.12 39.87 -9.09
N ASN A 318 77.93 40.31 -8.13
CA ASN A 318 77.71 40.70 -6.73
C ASN A 318 76.25 40.97 -6.25
N ILE A 319 75.40 39.94 -6.19
CA ILE A 319 74.12 39.98 -5.47
C ILE A 319 74.02 38.69 -4.62
N GLN A 320 74.02 38.84 -3.29
CA GLN A 320 73.73 37.75 -2.35
C GLN A 320 72.21 37.58 -2.21
N PHE A 321 71.72 36.34 -2.25
CA PHE A 321 70.38 35.98 -1.82
C PHE A 321 70.48 35.06 -0.60
N ASP A 322 69.85 35.46 0.51
CA ASP A 322 69.62 34.56 1.65
C ASP A 322 68.39 33.69 1.36
N LEU A 323 68.57 32.38 1.35
CA LEU A 323 67.49 31.41 1.24
C LEU A 323 67.22 30.80 2.61
N THR A 324 66.15 31.21 3.26
CA THR A 324 65.64 30.59 4.49
C THR A 324 64.68 29.46 4.10
N ILE A 325 65.07 28.21 4.36
CA ILE A 325 64.17 27.06 4.21
C ILE A 325 63.49 26.84 5.57
N PHE A 326 62.16 26.92 5.60
CA PHE A 326 61.36 26.48 6.74
C PHE A 326 61.12 24.98 6.59
N ASP A 327 61.60 24.21 7.56
CA ASP A 327 61.37 22.78 7.70
C ASP A 327 60.10 22.60 8.55
N GLU A 328 58.99 22.21 7.91
CA GLU A 328 57.81 21.73 8.64
C GLU A 328 57.20 20.51 7.93
N ASP A 329 57.39 19.39 8.62
CA ASP A 329 56.71 18.10 8.57
C ASP A 329 57.12 17.04 7.53
N VAL A 330 58.01 16.18 8.01
CA VAL A 330 58.37 14.87 7.47
C VAL A 330 57.37 13.84 8.00
N SER A 331 56.29 13.58 7.26
CA SER A 331 55.57 12.31 7.40
C SER A 331 54.81 11.94 6.14
N GLU A 332 55.47 11.20 5.24
CA GLU A 332 54.91 10.03 4.52
C GLU A 332 55.97 9.46 3.56
N GLN A 333 56.86 8.64 4.10
CA GLN A 333 57.87 7.86 3.35
C GLN A 333 57.26 6.71 2.50
N ARG A 334 56.07 6.89 1.92
CA ARG A 334 55.43 5.87 1.07
C ARG A 334 55.26 6.27 -0.40
N GLU A 335 55.34 7.55 -0.76
CA GLU A 335 55.19 7.98 -2.17
C GLU A 335 56.51 8.19 -2.92
N LEU A 336 57.62 8.45 -2.23
CA LEU A 336 58.95 8.60 -2.86
C LEU A 336 59.52 7.28 -3.43
N ALA A 337 59.08 6.13 -2.91
CA ALA A 337 59.49 4.82 -3.40
C ALA A 337 58.73 4.38 -4.68
N GLU A 338 57.54 4.92 -4.94
CA GLU A 338 56.80 4.69 -6.20
C GLU A 338 57.24 5.65 -7.31
N PHE A 339 57.65 6.88 -6.98
CA PHE A 339 58.19 7.81 -7.97
C PHE A 339 59.53 7.33 -8.58
N ALA A 340 60.41 6.74 -7.77
CA ALA A 340 61.71 6.21 -8.22
C ALA A 340 61.59 4.95 -9.10
N LYS A 341 60.48 4.19 -9.02
CA LYS A 341 60.21 3.04 -9.90
C LYS A 341 59.69 3.44 -11.27
N THR A 342 59.08 4.62 -11.39
CA THR A 342 58.44 5.08 -12.64
C THR A 342 59.43 5.81 -13.57
N THR A 343 60.52 6.36 -13.04
CA THR A 343 61.55 7.07 -13.84
C THR A 343 62.69 6.17 -14.36
N THR A 344 62.69 4.89 -14.02
CA THR A 344 63.66 3.92 -14.56
C THR A 344 63.24 3.35 -15.95
N ASN A 345 62.05 3.67 -16.45
CA ASN A 345 61.50 3.12 -17.70
C ASN A 345 61.36 4.10 -18.89
N MET A 346 61.98 5.29 -18.86
CA MET A 346 62.05 6.17 -20.05
C MET A 346 63.48 6.50 -20.47
N LYS A 347 64.28 5.45 -20.70
CA LYS A 347 65.50 5.54 -21.51
C LYS A 347 65.51 4.47 -22.60
N LYS A 348 64.61 4.64 -23.56
CA LYS A 348 64.70 4.14 -24.95
C LYS A 348 63.45 4.61 -25.68
N ILE A 349 63.64 5.32 -26.78
CA ILE A 349 62.94 5.21 -28.09
C ILE A 349 63.11 6.55 -28.81
N TYR A 350 63.95 6.46 -29.86
CA TYR A 350 64.32 7.38 -30.96
C TYR A 350 64.89 8.76 -30.67
#